data_AF-A0A6P5JSU5-F1
#
_entry.id   AF-A0A6P5JSU5-F1
#
_cell.length_a   1.000
_cell.length_b   1.000
_cell.length_c   1.000
_cell.angle_alpha   90.00
_cell.angle_beta   90.00
_cell.angle_gamma   90.00
#
_symmetry.space_group_name_H-M   'P 1'
#
loop_
_entity.id
_entity.type
_entity.pdbx_description
1 polymer ?
#
loop_
_entity_poly.entity_id
_entity_poly.type
_entity_poly.pdbx_seq_one_letter_code
_entity_poly.pdbx_strand_id
1 'polypeptide(L)'
;MGQQLRRFQTLLALLGALLLTGAAWGFDDSPASTSDAEEPADLQAPPKQDSEVFPSNDFNYEEYCAAKAVTGPCRAAFPRWYFDIENTTCAHFIYGGCRGNKNSYLTQEDCMTKCFGKHNHKSSHPVMPHSTKAVALAVLLAVMAAILLGAMVVIFIKIARKHQMNAFNTVWSPIDDKEYLVKSAYAL
;
A
#
# COMPACT_ATOMS: atom_id res chain seq x y z
N MET A 1 31.74 -4.30 -39.68
CA MET A 1 30.44 -4.44 -38.98
C MET A 1 29.41 -5.34 -39.69
N GLY A 2 29.69 -5.91 -40.88
CA GLY A 2 28.69 -6.70 -41.64
C GLY A 2 28.57 -8.20 -41.31
N GLN A 3 29.45 -8.76 -40.47
CA GLN A 3 29.47 -10.21 -40.19
C GLN A 3 28.61 -10.59 -38.96
N GLN A 4 28.42 -9.66 -38.02
CA GLN A 4 27.58 -9.87 -36.83
C GLN A 4 26.07 -9.83 -37.16
N LEU A 5 25.66 -8.99 -38.11
CA LEU A 5 24.25 -8.88 -38.50
C LEU A 5 23.73 -10.13 -39.23
N ARG A 6 24.58 -10.80 -40.02
CA ARG A 6 24.23 -12.06 -40.71
C ARG A 6 24.02 -13.20 -39.71
N ARG A 7 24.84 -13.27 -38.64
CA ARG A 7 24.68 -14.27 -37.58
C ARG A 7 23.37 -14.09 -36.81
N PHE A 8 22.96 -12.85 -36.58
CA PHE A 8 21.70 -12.54 -35.90
C PHE A 8 20.47 -12.90 -36.76
N GLN A 9 20.53 -12.64 -38.07
CA GLN A 9 19.47 -13.07 -39.01
C GLN A 9 19.36 -14.59 -39.14
N THR A 10 20.48 -15.33 -39.16
CA THR A 10 20.43 -16.80 -39.18
C THR A 10 19.87 -17.39 -37.89
N LEU A 11 20.11 -16.75 -36.74
CA LEU A 11 19.58 -17.19 -35.44
C LEU A 11 18.06 -16.96 -35.34
N LEU A 12 17.56 -15.84 -35.85
CA LEU A 12 16.11 -15.57 -35.91
C LEU A 12 15.38 -16.51 -36.88
N ALA A 13 16.00 -16.88 -38.01
CA ALA A 13 15.43 -17.85 -38.95
C ALA A 13 15.34 -19.26 -38.37
N LEU A 14 16.33 -19.69 -37.57
CA LEU A 14 16.33 -21.00 -36.91
C LEU A 14 15.29 -21.09 -35.78
N LEU A 15 15.05 -20.00 -35.05
CA LEU A 15 14.02 -19.95 -34.00
C LEU A 15 12.59 -19.97 -34.57
N GLY A 16 12.37 -19.39 -35.76
CA GLY A 16 11.07 -19.43 -36.44
C GLY A 16 10.67 -20.81 -36.97
N ALA A 17 11.64 -21.66 -37.31
CA ALA A 17 11.39 -23.01 -37.82
C ALA A 17 10.92 -24.01 -36.74
N LEU A 18 11.15 -23.72 -35.46
CA LEU A 18 10.78 -24.62 -34.35
C LEU A 18 9.30 -24.48 -33.90
N LEU A 19 8.59 -23.43 -34.33
CA LEU A 19 7.21 -23.15 -33.89
C LEU A 19 6.12 -23.69 -34.84
N LEU A 20 6.48 -24.37 -35.93
CA LEU A 20 5.52 -24.84 -36.94
C LEU A 20 5.38 -26.38 -37.07
N THR A 21 6.03 -27.18 -36.23
CA THR A 21 5.78 -28.63 -36.19
C THR A 21 4.64 -28.93 -35.22
N GLY A 22 3.41 -28.84 -35.75
CA GLY A 22 2.21 -29.34 -35.09
C GLY A 22 2.29 -30.86 -34.86
N ALA A 23 1.84 -31.30 -33.69
CA ALA A 23 1.49 -32.69 -33.46
C ALA A 23 -0.01 -32.86 -33.74
N ALA A 24 -0.32 -33.27 -34.97
CA ALA A 24 -1.63 -33.80 -35.33
C ALA A 24 -1.74 -35.23 -34.78
N TRP A 25 -2.75 -35.51 -33.96
CA TRP A 25 -3.18 -36.86 -33.63
C TRP A 25 -4.61 -37.02 -34.17
N GLY A 26 -4.73 -37.81 -35.23
CA GLY A 26 -5.97 -38.42 -35.67
C GLY A 26 -5.81 -39.94 -35.68
N PHE A 27 -6.90 -40.65 -35.99
CA PHE A 27 -7.06 -42.11 -36.14
C PHE A 27 -7.39 -42.84 -34.82
N ASP A 28 -8.47 -43.62 -34.65
CA ASP A 28 -9.28 -44.45 -35.57
C ASP A 28 -10.78 -44.49 -35.22
N ASP A 29 -11.57 -44.72 -36.26
CA ASP A 29 -13.02 -44.97 -36.29
C ASP A 29 -13.42 -46.40 -35.85
N SER A 30 -14.75 -46.56 -35.67
CA SER A 30 -15.61 -47.72 -36.02
C SER A 30 -16.32 -48.50 -34.87
N PRO A 31 -17.47 -49.20 -35.12
CA PRO A 31 -18.82 -48.61 -35.10
C PRO A 31 -19.92 -49.48 -34.39
N ALA A 32 -21.18 -49.02 -34.48
CA ALA A 32 -22.48 -49.72 -34.29
C ALA A 32 -22.93 -49.94 -32.84
N SER A 33 -24.20 -49.88 -32.42
CA SER A 33 -25.56 -49.61 -32.94
C SER A 33 -26.48 -49.78 -31.69
N THR A 34 -27.60 -49.12 -31.42
CA THR A 34 -28.92 -49.18 -32.08
C THR A 34 -29.91 -48.25 -31.35
N SER A 35 -30.82 -47.65 -32.13
CA SER A 35 -32.23 -47.28 -31.88
C SER A 35 -32.77 -47.07 -30.47
N ASP A 36 -33.46 -45.93 -30.23
CA ASP A 36 -34.93 -45.88 -30.25
C ASP A 36 -35.45 -44.43 -30.40
N ALA A 37 -36.58 -44.30 -31.10
CA ALA A 37 -37.31 -43.09 -31.51
C ALA A 37 -38.03 -42.39 -30.32
N GLU A 38 -38.65 -41.21 -30.36
CA GLU A 38 -39.26 -40.36 -31.40
C GLU A 38 -39.54 -38.93 -30.82
N GLU A 39 -39.65 -37.93 -31.73
CA GLU A 39 -40.06 -36.49 -31.75
C GLU A 39 -40.97 -35.90 -30.60
N PRO A 40 -41.05 -34.55 -30.32
CA PRO A 40 -40.98 -33.51 -31.33
C PRO A 40 -40.31 -32.15 -31.09
N ALA A 41 -40.06 -31.53 -32.24
CA ALA A 41 -39.52 -30.22 -32.48
C ALA A 41 -40.24 -29.11 -31.71
N ASP A 42 -39.47 -28.35 -30.94
CA ASP A 42 -39.68 -26.91 -30.89
C ASP A 42 -38.33 -26.21 -31.03
N LEU A 43 -38.24 -25.39 -32.07
CA LEU A 43 -37.09 -24.56 -32.38
C LEU A 43 -37.04 -23.44 -31.34
N GLN A 44 -36.22 -23.59 -30.30
CA GLN A 44 -35.65 -22.42 -29.64
C GLN A 44 -34.14 -22.44 -29.78
N ALA A 45 -33.65 -21.41 -30.46
CA ALA A 45 -32.28 -21.17 -30.88
C ALA A 45 -31.22 -21.43 -29.78
N PRO A 46 -29.98 -21.79 -30.15
CA PRO A 46 -28.87 -21.83 -29.20
C PRO A 46 -28.78 -20.49 -28.47
N PRO A 47 -28.54 -20.47 -27.14
CA PRO A 47 -28.43 -19.22 -26.42
C PRO A 47 -27.28 -18.42 -27.04
N LYS A 48 -27.63 -17.24 -27.53
CA LYS A 48 -26.69 -16.27 -28.08
C LYS A 48 -25.58 -16.07 -27.06
N GLN A 49 -24.36 -16.19 -27.55
CA GLN A 49 -23.12 -15.80 -26.92
C GLN A 49 -23.19 -14.29 -26.62
N ASP A 50 -23.76 -13.95 -25.48
CA ASP A 50 -23.62 -12.66 -24.82
C ASP A 50 -22.21 -12.61 -24.24
N SER A 51 -21.32 -11.95 -25.00
CA SER A 51 -20.26 -11.08 -24.51
C SER A 51 -19.63 -11.45 -23.17
N GLU A 52 -18.34 -11.80 -23.18
CA GLU A 52 -17.51 -12.02 -22.01
C GLU A 52 -17.64 -10.91 -20.95
N VAL A 53 -18.60 -11.07 -20.06
CA VAL A 53 -18.54 -10.53 -18.71
C VAL A 53 -17.72 -11.57 -17.96
N PHE A 54 -16.40 -11.41 -17.93
CA PHE A 54 -15.67 -11.95 -16.80
C PHE A 54 -16.37 -11.38 -15.56
N PRO A 55 -17.04 -12.19 -14.73
CA PRO A 55 -17.52 -11.67 -13.47
C PRO A 55 -16.24 -11.32 -12.74
N SER A 56 -15.92 -10.03 -12.67
CA SER A 56 -14.96 -9.50 -11.73
C SER A 56 -15.49 -9.97 -10.39
N ASN A 57 -14.88 -11.06 -9.92
CA ASN A 57 -15.27 -11.72 -8.69
C ASN A 57 -15.02 -10.67 -7.61
N ASP A 58 -16.06 -9.92 -7.25
CA ASP A 58 -15.98 -8.82 -6.30
C ASP A 58 -15.87 -9.43 -4.91
N PHE A 59 -14.74 -10.06 -4.69
CA PHE A 59 -14.37 -10.65 -3.43
C PHE A 59 -14.23 -9.48 -2.45
N ASN A 60 -15.23 -9.34 -1.58
CA ASN A 60 -15.28 -8.27 -0.60
C ASN A 60 -14.20 -8.49 0.47
N TYR A 61 -12.99 -8.01 0.19
CA TYR A 61 -11.85 -8.16 1.08
C TYR A 61 -12.14 -7.65 2.50
N GLU A 62 -12.90 -6.56 2.62
CA GLU A 62 -13.24 -5.96 3.91
C GLU A 62 -14.02 -6.92 4.81
N GLU A 63 -14.97 -7.67 4.24
CA GLU A 63 -15.82 -8.58 5.00
C GLU A 63 -15.13 -9.91 5.34
N TYR A 64 -14.34 -10.43 4.40
CA TYR A 64 -13.71 -11.75 4.51
C TYR A 64 -12.35 -11.72 5.18
N CYS A 65 -11.62 -10.60 5.13
CA CYS A 65 -10.22 -10.54 5.54
C CYS A 65 -9.92 -9.37 6.47
N ALA A 66 -10.56 -8.21 6.29
CA ALA A 66 -10.27 -7.04 7.12
C ALA A 66 -11.08 -6.98 8.42
N ALA A 67 -12.27 -7.60 8.45
CA ALA A 67 -13.11 -7.58 9.62
C ALA A 67 -12.45 -8.30 10.82
N LYS A 68 -12.55 -7.72 12.02
CA LYS A 68 -11.99 -8.31 13.26
C LYS A 68 -12.62 -9.66 13.59
N ALA A 69 -11.91 -10.56 14.28
CA ALA A 69 -12.49 -11.82 14.74
C ALA A 69 -13.73 -11.59 15.65
N VAL A 70 -14.82 -12.33 15.42
CA VAL A 70 -16.06 -12.22 16.22
C VAL A 70 -16.45 -13.57 16.80
N THR A 71 -16.38 -13.70 18.13
CA THR A 71 -16.86 -14.90 18.84
C THR A 71 -18.38 -15.04 18.74
N GLY A 72 -19.13 -13.93 18.75
CA GLY A 72 -20.59 -13.96 18.74
C GLY A 72 -21.20 -14.30 20.11
N PRO A 73 -22.54 -14.31 20.24
CA PRO A 73 -23.22 -14.45 21.53
C PRO A 73 -23.42 -15.90 21.99
N CYS A 74 -23.26 -16.88 21.11
CA CYS A 74 -23.35 -18.29 21.46
C CYS A 74 -22.12 -18.74 22.27
N ARG A 75 -22.25 -19.82 23.05
CA ARG A 75 -21.26 -20.27 24.04
C ARG A 75 -20.56 -21.58 23.69
N ALA A 76 -20.62 -22.01 22.43
CA ALA A 76 -19.80 -23.14 21.98
C ALA A 76 -18.34 -22.69 21.80
N ALA A 77 -17.41 -23.64 21.67
CA ALA A 77 -15.99 -23.35 21.50
C ALA A 77 -15.48 -23.99 20.20
N PHE A 78 -15.69 -23.30 19.08
CA PHE A 78 -15.16 -23.73 17.79
C PHE A 78 -13.82 -23.05 17.50
N PRO A 79 -12.69 -23.79 17.45
CA PRO A 79 -11.43 -23.21 17.02
C PRO A 79 -11.53 -22.80 15.55
N ARG A 80 -11.16 -21.56 15.26
CA ARG A 80 -11.21 -20.97 13.92
C ARG A 80 -9.98 -20.10 13.71
N TRP A 81 -9.74 -19.78 12.45
CA TRP A 81 -8.69 -18.87 12.01
C TRP A 81 -9.30 -17.58 11.49
N TYR A 82 -8.67 -16.46 11.76
CA TYR A 82 -9.01 -15.18 11.16
C TYR A 82 -7.74 -14.52 10.63
N PHE A 83 -7.87 -13.71 9.59
CA PHE A 83 -6.77 -12.93 9.05
C PHE A 83 -6.57 -11.66 9.88
N ASP A 84 -5.38 -11.51 10.45
CA ASP A 84 -4.96 -10.30 11.14
C ASP A 84 -4.22 -9.39 10.15
N ILE A 85 -4.82 -8.25 9.82
CA ILE A 85 -4.24 -7.27 8.90
C ILE A 85 -2.97 -6.65 9.47
N GLU A 86 -2.93 -6.41 10.79
CA GLU A 86 -1.82 -5.70 11.44
C GLU A 86 -0.53 -6.51 11.34
N ASN A 87 -0.65 -7.82 11.50
CA ASN A 87 0.45 -8.77 11.39
C ASN A 87 0.56 -9.42 10.00
N THR A 88 -0.39 -9.18 9.11
CA THR A 88 -0.52 -9.81 7.77
C THR A 88 -0.49 -11.34 7.82
N THR A 89 -1.02 -11.93 8.90
CA THR A 89 -0.96 -13.38 9.18
C THR A 89 -2.31 -13.90 9.68
N CYS A 90 -2.59 -15.18 9.47
CA CYS A 90 -3.74 -15.82 10.08
C CYS A 90 -3.46 -16.24 11.53
N ALA A 91 -4.35 -15.89 12.44
CA ALA A 91 -4.27 -16.23 13.86
C ALA A 91 -5.51 -17.02 14.32
N HIS A 92 -5.36 -17.75 15.42
CA HIS A 92 -6.45 -18.54 16.00
C HIS A 92 -7.38 -17.68 16.86
N PHE A 93 -8.67 -18.03 16.85
CA PHE A 93 -9.65 -17.53 17.80
C PHE A 93 -10.75 -18.57 18.07
N ILE A 94 -11.55 -18.34 19.10
CA ILE A 94 -12.71 -19.17 19.42
C ILE A 94 -13.99 -18.52 18.89
N TYR A 95 -14.70 -19.24 18.03
CA TYR A 95 -16.02 -18.89 17.55
C TYR A 95 -17.11 -19.55 18.41
N GLY A 96 -18.06 -18.75 18.86
CA GLY A 96 -19.17 -19.13 19.73
C GLY A 96 -20.23 -20.00 19.05
N GLY A 97 -20.21 -20.10 17.72
CA GLY A 97 -21.13 -20.94 16.93
C GLY A 97 -22.29 -20.20 16.26
N CYS A 98 -22.52 -18.92 16.59
CA CYS A 98 -23.53 -18.11 15.91
C CYS A 98 -23.15 -16.63 15.80
N ARG A 99 -23.70 -15.94 14.79
CA ARG A 99 -23.53 -14.50 14.53
C ARG A 99 -22.06 -14.03 14.50
N GLY A 100 -21.19 -14.87 13.96
CA GLY A 100 -19.83 -14.45 13.57
C GLY A 100 -19.85 -13.67 12.26
N ASN A 101 -18.68 -13.22 11.84
CA ASN A 101 -18.47 -12.61 10.53
C ASN A 101 -17.77 -13.59 9.57
N LYS A 102 -17.43 -13.12 8.36
CA LYS A 102 -16.84 -13.95 7.30
C LYS A 102 -15.32 -14.13 7.42
N ASN A 103 -14.65 -13.32 8.24
CA ASN A 103 -13.25 -13.56 8.63
C ASN A 103 -13.16 -14.67 9.69
N SER A 104 -13.63 -15.87 9.33
CA SER A 104 -13.62 -17.07 10.16
C SER A 104 -13.46 -18.30 9.27
N TYR A 105 -12.29 -18.91 9.35
CA TYR A 105 -11.87 -20.03 8.53
C TYR A 105 -11.62 -21.26 9.41
N LEU A 106 -11.77 -22.46 8.84
CA LEU A 106 -11.52 -23.71 9.58
C LEU A 106 -10.03 -24.03 9.65
N THR A 107 -9.28 -23.70 8.60
CA THR A 107 -7.84 -24.00 8.47
C THR A 107 -7.04 -22.72 8.28
N GLN A 108 -5.75 -22.78 8.59
CA GLN A 108 -4.82 -21.67 8.36
C GLN A 108 -4.65 -21.43 6.87
N GLU A 109 -4.57 -22.50 6.10
CA GLU A 109 -4.31 -22.51 4.66
C GLU A 109 -5.44 -21.83 3.90
N ASP A 110 -6.71 -22.09 4.27
CA ASP A 110 -7.87 -21.42 3.67
C ASP A 110 -7.84 -19.92 3.93
N CYS A 111 -7.51 -19.53 5.16
CA CYS A 111 -7.40 -18.13 5.57
C CYS A 111 -6.30 -17.42 4.76
N MET A 112 -5.10 -18.01 4.70
CA MET A 112 -3.97 -17.43 3.98
C MET A 112 -4.25 -17.36 2.48
N THR A 113 -4.77 -18.42 1.87
CA THR A 113 -5.07 -18.46 0.43
C THR A 113 -6.13 -17.43 0.03
N LYS A 114 -7.10 -17.15 0.91
CA LYS A 114 -8.15 -16.16 0.64
C LYS A 114 -7.70 -14.72 0.85
N CYS A 115 -6.87 -14.46 1.86
CA CYS A 115 -6.59 -13.10 2.32
C CYS A 115 -5.18 -12.60 2.02
N PHE A 116 -4.21 -13.49 1.90
CA PHE A 116 -2.83 -13.12 1.62
C PHE A 116 -2.69 -12.58 0.18
N GLY A 117 -2.00 -11.45 0.02
CA GLY A 117 -1.74 -10.83 -1.29
C GLY A 117 -2.91 -10.12 -1.96
N LYS A 118 -4.15 -10.23 -1.45
CA LYS A 118 -5.36 -9.64 -2.07
C LYS A 118 -5.69 -8.20 -1.66
N HIS A 119 -4.88 -7.59 -0.79
CA HIS A 119 -5.03 -6.19 -0.37
C HIS A 119 -4.84 -5.16 -1.51
N ASN A 120 -4.24 -5.58 -2.63
CA ASN A 120 -3.72 -4.68 -3.66
C ASN A 120 -4.71 -4.30 -4.77
N HIS A 121 -5.91 -4.88 -4.82
CA HIS A 121 -6.83 -4.65 -5.94
C HIS A 121 -7.97 -3.65 -5.69
N LYS A 122 -8.19 -3.19 -4.45
CA LYS A 122 -9.32 -2.29 -4.16
C LYS A 122 -9.09 -1.30 -3.01
N SER A 123 -7.91 -0.68 -2.95
CA SER A 123 -7.62 0.36 -1.96
C SER A 123 -7.22 1.67 -2.62
N SER A 124 -8.13 2.28 -3.37
CA SER A 124 -8.02 3.71 -3.73
C SER A 124 -8.42 4.63 -2.57
N HIS A 125 -8.70 4.09 -1.38
CA HIS A 125 -8.68 4.85 -0.15
C HIS A 125 -7.44 4.46 0.67
N PRO A 126 -6.54 5.40 0.98
CA PRO A 126 -5.44 5.13 1.88
C PRO A 126 -6.03 4.84 3.27
N VAL A 127 -6.11 3.56 3.62
CA VAL A 127 -6.22 3.13 5.02
C VAL A 127 -4.89 3.50 5.65
N MET A 128 -4.80 4.73 6.13
CA MET A 128 -3.70 5.19 6.96
C MET A 128 -3.68 4.27 8.19
N PRO A 129 -2.55 3.64 8.52
CA PRO A 129 -2.47 2.81 9.71
C PRO A 129 -2.64 3.74 10.91
N HIS A 130 -3.82 3.72 11.53
CA HIS A 130 -4.06 4.43 12.77
C HIS A 130 -3.43 3.65 13.93
N SER A 131 -2.13 3.37 13.84
CA SER A 131 -1.34 3.09 15.04
C SER A 131 -1.34 4.38 15.82
N THR A 132 -2.24 4.49 16.81
CA THR A 132 -2.47 5.70 17.62
C THR A 132 -1.17 6.25 18.21
N LYS A 133 -0.17 5.36 18.41
CA LYS A 133 1.18 5.68 18.84
C LYS A 133 1.97 6.46 17.78
N ALA A 134 1.90 6.08 16.50
CA ALA A 134 2.59 6.77 15.41
C ALA A 134 2.01 8.18 15.19
N VAL A 135 0.70 8.33 15.27
CA VAL A 135 0.03 9.64 15.16
C VAL A 135 0.40 10.54 16.35
N ALA A 136 0.37 10.00 17.58
CA ALA A 136 0.75 10.75 18.78
C ALA A 136 2.22 11.21 18.73
N LEU A 137 3.14 10.36 18.27
CA LEU A 137 4.55 10.72 18.10
C LEU A 137 4.73 11.81 17.02
N ALA A 138 4.03 11.70 15.88
CA ALA A 138 4.09 12.71 14.82
C ALA A 138 3.60 14.08 15.32
N VAL A 139 2.49 14.11 16.06
CA VAL A 139 1.94 15.34 16.66
C VAL A 139 2.91 15.92 17.70
N LEU A 140 3.48 15.08 18.56
CA LEU A 140 4.45 15.51 19.57
C LEU A 140 5.69 16.14 18.91
N LEU A 141 6.24 15.51 17.87
CA LEU A 141 7.39 16.03 17.13
C LEU A 141 7.07 17.36 16.43
N ALA A 142 5.88 17.49 15.83
CA ALA A 142 5.45 18.72 15.20
C ALA A 142 5.32 19.88 16.21
N VAL A 143 4.74 19.62 17.39
CA VAL A 143 4.61 20.61 18.47
C VAL A 143 5.97 21.04 18.98
N MET A 144 6.88 20.09 19.23
CA MET A 144 8.24 20.39 19.68
C MET A 144 9.01 21.23 18.65
N ALA A 145 8.89 20.91 17.35
CA ALA A 145 9.51 21.69 16.29
C ALA A 145 8.96 23.13 16.24
N ALA A 146 7.65 23.31 16.37
CA ALA A 146 7.03 24.64 16.39
C ALA A 146 7.50 25.49 17.58
N ILE A 147 7.60 24.89 18.77
CA ILE A 147 8.10 25.59 19.97
C ILE A 147 9.56 25.99 19.81
N LEU A 148 10.41 25.09 19.29
CA LEU A 148 11.83 25.38 19.06
C LEU A 148 12.02 26.50 18.03
N LEU A 149 11.29 26.46 16.92
CA LEU A 149 11.33 27.51 15.91
C LEU A 149 10.85 28.85 16.48
N GLY A 150 9.75 28.85 17.24
CA GLY A 150 9.25 30.05 17.93
C GLY A 150 10.26 30.63 18.92
N ALA A 151 10.88 29.80 19.74
CA ALA A 151 11.90 30.23 20.70
C ALA A 151 13.13 30.81 19.99
N MET A 152 13.60 30.16 18.91
CA MET A 152 14.74 30.64 18.11
C MET A 152 14.46 32.02 17.51
N VAL A 153 13.26 32.24 16.96
CA VAL A 153 12.83 33.55 16.43
C VAL A 153 12.77 34.61 17.53
N VAL A 154 12.20 34.30 18.69
CA VAL A 154 12.13 35.23 19.84
C VAL A 154 13.51 35.59 20.36
N ILE A 155 14.39 34.60 20.51
CA ILE A 155 15.78 34.80 20.92
C ILE A 155 16.50 35.67 19.89
N PHE A 156 16.34 35.39 18.59
CA PHE A 156 16.93 36.20 17.53
C PHE A 156 16.44 37.64 17.58
N ILE A 157 15.14 37.88 17.75
CA ILE A 157 14.58 39.23 17.93
C ILE A 157 15.20 39.91 19.17
N LYS A 158 15.34 39.18 20.28
CA LYS A 158 15.93 39.71 21.53
C LYS A 158 17.42 40.02 21.37
N ILE A 159 18.17 39.17 20.66
CA ILE A 159 19.58 39.37 20.33
C ILE A 159 19.72 40.56 19.37
N ALA A 160 18.92 40.64 18.30
CA ALA A 160 18.94 41.74 17.35
C ALA A 160 18.61 43.08 18.04
N ARG A 161 17.60 43.10 18.92
CA ARG A 161 17.27 44.27 19.76
C ARG A 161 18.40 44.63 20.72
N LYS A 162 19.02 43.64 21.37
CA LYS A 162 20.18 43.86 22.26
C LYS A 162 21.41 44.34 21.48
N HIS A 163 21.62 43.84 20.27
CA HIS A 163 22.71 44.24 19.39
C HIS A 163 22.56 45.69 18.95
N GLN A 164 21.33 46.15 18.64
CA GLN A 164 21.04 47.56 18.40
C GLN A 164 21.43 48.44 19.61
N MET A 165 21.17 47.96 20.84
CA MET A 165 21.58 48.67 22.06
C MET A 165 23.10 48.65 22.30
N ASN A 166 23.78 47.54 22.02
CA ASN A 166 25.24 47.46 22.17
C ASN A 166 25.99 48.23 21.07
N ALA A 167 25.49 48.25 19.83
CA ALA A 167 26.06 49.05 18.75
C ALA A 167 25.97 50.55 19.04
N PHE A 168 24.91 51.00 19.72
CA PHE A 168 24.79 52.38 20.21
C PHE A 168 25.84 52.70 21.29
N ASN A 169 26.11 51.76 22.21
CA ASN A 169 27.12 51.93 23.26
C ASN A 169 28.58 51.87 22.75
N THR A 170 28.84 51.22 21.61
CA THR A 170 30.18 51.22 20.98
C THR A 170 30.44 52.43 20.09
N VAL A 171 29.38 53.16 19.69
CA VAL A 171 29.49 54.40 18.88
C VAL A 171 29.61 55.64 19.77
N TRP A 172 29.09 55.60 21.00
CA TRP A 172 29.28 56.62 22.03
C TRP A 172 30.02 56.01 23.23
N SER A 173 31.34 55.82 23.10
CA SER A 173 32.19 55.55 24.27
C SER A 173 32.67 56.91 24.81
N PRO A 174 32.24 57.36 26.00
CA PRO A 174 32.59 58.68 26.53
C PRO A 174 34.08 58.87 26.85
N ILE A 175 34.94 57.88 26.57
CA ILE A 175 36.37 57.88 26.90
C ILE A 175 37.19 58.69 25.88
N ASP A 176 36.78 58.74 24.61
CA ASP A 176 37.51 59.53 23.60
C ASP A 176 37.22 61.04 23.69
N ASP A 177 36.03 61.44 24.15
CA ASP A 177 35.64 62.87 24.23
C ASP A 177 36.47 63.63 25.27
N LYS A 178 36.81 62.98 26.39
CA LYS A 178 37.58 63.59 27.49
C LYS A 178 39.05 63.73 27.13
N GLU A 179 39.63 62.75 26.45
CA GLU A 179 41.04 62.80 26.05
C GLU A 179 41.27 63.90 25.00
N TYR A 180 40.30 64.12 24.11
CA TYR A 180 40.36 65.17 23.08
C TYR A 180 40.27 66.59 23.68
N LEU A 181 39.38 66.81 24.65
CA LEU A 181 39.24 68.10 25.33
C LEU A 181 40.45 68.44 26.20
N VAL A 182 41.02 67.43 26.87
CA VAL A 182 42.24 67.60 27.68
C VAL A 182 43.42 67.97 26.78
N LYS A 183 43.61 67.32 25.63
CA LYS A 183 44.69 67.66 24.67
C LYS A 183 44.56 69.08 24.10
N SER A 184 43.35 69.61 23.91
CA SER A 184 43.17 70.99 23.44
C SER A 184 43.46 72.04 24.50
N ALA A 185 43.31 71.72 25.79
CA ALA A 185 43.53 72.67 26.89
C ALA A 185 45.01 72.90 27.21
N TYR A 186 45.88 71.94 26.90
CA TYR A 186 47.34 72.06 27.10
C TYR A 186 48.09 72.62 25.87
N ALA A 187 47.36 72.99 24.81
CA ALA A 187 47.92 73.53 23.57
C ALA A 187 47.78 75.07 23.44
N LEU A 188 47.39 75.76 24.52
CA LEU A 188 47.35 77.22 24.68
C LEU A 188 48.37 77.63 25.75
#